data_AF-A0A651E792-F1
#
_entry.id   AF-A0A651E792-F1
#
_cell.length_a   1.000
_cell.length_b   1.000
_cell.length_c   1.000
_cell.angle_alpha   90.00
_cell.angle_beta   90.00
_cell.angle_gamma   90.00
#
_symmetry.space_group_name_H-M   'P 1'
#
loop_
_entity.id
_entity.type
_entity.pdbx_description
1 polymer ?
#
loop_
_entity_poly.entity_id
_entity_poly.type
_entity_poly.pdbx_seq_one_letter_code
_entity_poly.pdbx_strand_id
1 'polypeptide(L)'
;MLQEEAILYYYRYLLLFQRNDFERVTADTEHNLRICKILEQFCPLVELREPVVQYKPYIVRLHAMALAMIAMKSHRMDEAARLIQNAIDFIEAMEDLDSPAFHFERIRSVHYLKSAIGQLTAVSDEVPGETLEVELEKAVVKEDYERAAELRDRIRDLRSR
;
A
#
# COMPACT_ATOMS: atom_id res chain seq x y z
N MET A 1 -9.05 -15.45 -24.56
CA MET A 1 -9.15 -13.98 -24.63
C MET A 1 -8.85 -13.29 -23.30
N LEU A 2 -9.73 -13.34 -22.28
CA LEU A 2 -9.46 -12.62 -20.99
C LEU A 2 -8.25 -13.15 -20.21
N GLN A 3 -8.00 -14.46 -20.20
CA GLN A 3 -6.82 -15.02 -19.55
C GLN A 3 -5.52 -14.57 -20.21
N GLU A 4 -5.49 -14.56 -21.55
CA GLU A 4 -4.33 -14.12 -22.33
C GLU A 4 -4.09 -12.63 -22.13
N GLU A 5 -5.15 -11.83 -22.12
CA GLU A 5 -5.07 -10.39 -21.80
C GLU A 5 -4.51 -10.18 -20.39
N ALA A 6 -5.01 -10.90 -19.38
CA ALA A 6 -4.51 -10.82 -18.01
C ALA A 6 -2.99 -11.11 -17.94
N ILE A 7 -2.53 -12.12 -18.67
CA ILE A 7 -1.10 -12.49 -18.77
C ILE A 7 -0.28 -11.38 -19.45
N LEU A 8 -0.78 -10.78 -20.53
CA LEU A 8 -0.10 -9.66 -21.20
C LEU A 8 0.05 -8.46 -20.27
N TYR A 9 -1.01 -8.10 -19.55
CA TYR A 9 -0.97 -7.03 -18.56
C TYR A 9 -0.06 -7.38 -17.37
N TYR A 10 0.01 -8.64 -16.96
CA TYR A 10 0.95 -9.11 -15.94
C TYR A 10 2.40 -8.79 -16.31
N TYR A 11 2.83 -9.21 -17.52
CA TYR A 11 4.17 -8.89 -17.98
C TYR A 11 4.40 -7.39 -18.10
N ARG A 12 3.39 -6.64 -18.54
CA ARG A 12 3.49 -5.18 -18.70
C ARG A 12 3.70 -4.48 -17.36
N TYR A 13 2.87 -4.72 -16.36
CA TYR A 13 3.03 -4.06 -15.06
C TYR A 13 4.27 -4.53 -14.31
N LEU A 14 4.74 -5.77 -14.53
CA LEU A 14 5.99 -6.24 -13.93
C LEU A 14 7.19 -5.44 -14.44
N LEU A 15 7.27 -5.24 -15.75
CA LEU A 15 8.34 -4.45 -16.38
C LEU A 15 8.23 -2.97 -16.01
N LEU A 16 7.02 -2.40 -15.97
CA LEU A 16 6.80 -1.02 -15.56
C LEU A 16 7.20 -0.79 -14.09
N PHE A 17 6.90 -1.74 -13.21
CA PHE A 17 7.30 -1.67 -11.80
C PHE A 17 8.83 -1.61 -11.64
N GLN A 18 9.57 -2.42 -12.40
CA GLN A 18 11.04 -2.40 -12.42
C GLN A 18 11.62 -1.07 -12.93
N ARG A 19 10.82 -0.29 -13.68
CA ARG A 19 11.20 1.03 -14.21
C ARG A 19 10.66 2.20 -13.39
N ASN A 20 10.00 1.92 -12.27
CA ASN A 20 9.34 2.92 -11.41
C ASN A 20 8.26 3.75 -12.14
N ASP A 21 7.67 3.22 -13.21
CA ASP A 21 6.52 3.84 -13.92
C ASP A 21 5.23 3.43 -13.22
N PHE A 22 5.05 3.94 -11.99
CA PHE A 22 4.02 3.47 -11.07
C PHE A 22 2.62 3.85 -11.52
N GLU A 23 2.45 4.99 -12.21
CA GLU A 23 1.17 5.43 -12.74
C GLU A 23 0.61 4.40 -13.73
N ARG A 24 1.46 3.85 -14.61
CA ARG A 24 1.05 2.80 -15.54
C ARG A 24 0.90 1.44 -14.86
N VAL A 25 1.70 1.13 -13.83
CA VAL A 25 1.46 -0.07 -13.00
C VAL A 25 0.07 -0.03 -12.39
N THR A 26 -0.34 1.10 -11.83
CA THR A 26 -1.67 1.28 -11.24
C THR A 26 -2.77 1.00 -12.27
N ALA A 27 -2.67 1.61 -13.46
CA ALA A 27 -3.66 1.40 -14.53
C ALA A 27 -3.75 -0.06 -14.98
N ASP A 28 -2.61 -0.74 -15.11
CA ASP A 28 -2.51 -2.10 -15.59
C ASP A 28 -3.01 -3.12 -14.57
N THR A 29 -2.63 -2.95 -13.31
CA THR A 29 -3.10 -3.79 -12.22
C THR A 29 -4.59 -3.59 -11.98
N GLU A 30 -5.10 -2.35 -12.09
CA GLU A 30 -6.54 -2.08 -12.00
C GLU A 30 -7.32 -2.78 -13.13
N HIS A 31 -6.79 -2.75 -14.37
CA HIS A 31 -7.35 -3.51 -15.48
C HIS A 31 -7.40 -5.01 -15.18
N ASN A 32 -6.30 -5.57 -14.67
CA ASN A 32 -6.24 -6.99 -14.30
C ASN A 32 -7.23 -7.34 -13.17
N LEU A 33 -7.40 -6.48 -12.16
CA LEU A 33 -8.39 -6.66 -11.11
C LEU A 33 -9.84 -6.63 -11.65
N ARG A 34 -10.11 -5.81 -12.68
CA ARG A 34 -11.40 -5.85 -13.38
C ARG A 34 -11.62 -7.17 -14.11
N ILE A 35 -10.59 -7.75 -14.73
CA ILE A 35 -10.67 -9.10 -15.31
C ILE A 35 -10.99 -10.13 -14.21
N CYS A 36 -10.30 -10.11 -13.07
CA CYS A 36 -10.61 -11.00 -11.94
C CYS A 36 -12.09 -10.90 -11.55
N LYS A 37 -12.61 -9.66 -11.39
CA LYS A 37 -14.01 -9.42 -11.04
C LYS A 37 -14.97 -10.00 -12.08
N ILE A 38 -14.70 -9.83 -13.38
CA ILE A 38 -15.53 -10.39 -14.45
C ILE A 38 -15.54 -11.91 -14.38
N LEU A 39 -14.37 -12.55 -14.21
CA LEU A 39 -14.27 -14.01 -14.12
C LEU A 39 -14.98 -14.56 -12.87
N GLU A 40 -14.84 -13.90 -11.73
CA GLU A 40 -15.55 -14.26 -10.49
C GLU A 40 -17.07 -14.18 -10.65
N GLN A 41 -17.58 -13.14 -11.32
CA GLN A 41 -19.02 -12.89 -11.45
C GLN A 41 -19.69 -13.72 -12.55
N PHE A 42 -19.02 -13.93 -13.68
CA PHE A 42 -19.66 -14.43 -14.90
C PHE A 42 -19.08 -15.74 -15.43
N CYS A 43 -17.96 -16.23 -14.89
CA CYS A 43 -17.37 -17.51 -15.31
C CYS A 43 -17.70 -18.63 -14.32
N PRO A 44 -18.67 -19.51 -14.63
CA PRO A 44 -19.02 -20.63 -13.76
C PRO A 44 -17.98 -21.76 -13.81
N LEU A 45 -17.18 -21.82 -14.87
CA LEU A 45 -16.18 -22.88 -15.06
C LEU A 45 -14.89 -22.53 -14.31
N VAL A 46 -14.66 -23.27 -13.22
CA VAL A 46 -13.51 -23.12 -12.32
C VAL A 46 -12.18 -23.16 -13.08
N GLU A 47 -12.01 -24.09 -14.01
CA GLU A 47 -10.79 -24.27 -14.83
C GLU A 47 -10.42 -23.04 -15.66
N LEU A 48 -11.39 -22.18 -16.02
CA LEU A 48 -11.16 -20.95 -16.76
C LEU A 48 -10.98 -19.73 -15.84
N ARG A 49 -11.52 -19.79 -14.63
CA ARG A 49 -11.47 -18.70 -13.66
C ARG A 49 -10.18 -18.73 -12.84
N GLU A 50 -9.86 -19.88 -12.27
CA GLU A 50 -8.78 -20.05 -11.30
C GLU A 50 -7.40 -19.64 -11.81
N PRO A 51 -7.00 -19.95 -13.07
CA PRO A 51 -5.67 -19.59 -13.55
C PRO A 51 -5.31 -18.11 -13.41
N VAL A 52 -6.33 -17.23 -13.40
CA VAL A 52 -6.17 -15.78 -13.23
C VAL A 52 -6.48 -15.37 -11.79
N VAL A 53 -7.64 -15.78 -11.25
CA VAL A 53 -8.15 -15.30 -9.95
C VAL A 53 -7.25 -15.73 -8.79
N GLN A 54 -6.56 -16.87 -8.89
CA GLN A 54 -5.63 -17.33 -7.85
C GLN A 54 -4.48 -16.33 -7.58
N TYR A 55 -4.17 -15.44 -8.53
CA TYR A 55 -3.12 -14.42 -8.37
C TYR A 55 -3.67 -13.05 -7.94
N LYS A 56 -4.98 -12.92 -7.69
CA LYS A 56 -5.60 -11.67 -7.23
C LYS A 56 -4.89 -11.04 -6.01
N PRO A 57 -4.46 -11.79 -4.97
CA PRO A 57 -3.71 -11.20 -3.86
C PRO A 57 -2.42 -10.49 -4.30
N TYR A 58 -1.69 -11.12 -5.22
CA TYR A 58 -0.46 -10.56 -5.80
C TYR A 58 -0.76 -9.26 -6.57
N ILE A 59 -1.81 -9.26 -7.40
CA ILE A 59 -2.19 -8.08 -8.21
C ILE A 59 -2.56 -6.91 -7.29
N VAL A 60 -3.35 -7.16 -6.24
CA VAL A 60 -3.72 -6.13 -5.26
C VAL A 60 -2.48 -5.56 -4.57
N ARG A 61 -1.55 -6.42 -4.15
CA ARG A 61 -0.29 -5.94 -3.55
C ARG A 61 0.48 -5.03 -4.49
N LEU A 62 0.67 -5.43 -5.75
CA LEU A 62 1.42 -4.63 -6.71
C LEU A 62 0.73 -3.28 -6.99
N HIS A 63 -0.60 -3.28 -7.08
CA HIS A 63 -1.39 -2.07 -7.22
C HIS A 63 -1.19 -1.11 -6.02
N ALA A 64 -1.32 -1.62 -4.80
CA ALA A 64 -1.16 -0.85 -3.57
C ALA A 64 0.26 -0.30 -3.41
N MET A 65 1.27 -1.12 -3.73
CA MET A 65 2.67 -0.68 -3.72
C MET A 65 2.91 0.45 -4.72
N ALA A 66 2.37 0.37 -5.94
CA ALA A 66 2.51 1.42 -6.93
C ALA A 66 1.85 2.74 -6.46
N LEU A 67 0.62 2.67 -5.94
CA LEU A 67 -0.07 3.82 -5.38
C LEU A 67 0.70 4.44 -4.20
N ALA A 68 1.24 3.61 -3.31
CA ALA A 68 2.05 4.05 -2.20
C ALA A 68 3.32 4.77 -2.68
N MET A 69 4.01 4.25 -3.69
CA MET A 69 5.20 4.89 -4.26
C MET A 69 4.89 6.25 -4.89
N ILE A 70 3.74 6.39 -5.57
CA ILE A 70 3.26 7.67 -6.09
C ILE A 70 3.00 8.67 -4.95
N ALA A 71 2.31 8.23 -3.90
CA ALA A 71 2.03 9.07 -2.72
C ALA A 71 3.33 9.51 -2.02
N MET A 72 4.29 8.60 -1.83
CA MET A 72 5.61 8.89 -1.26
C MET A 72 6.39 9.91 -2.09
N LYS A 73 6.38 9.80 -3.42
CA LYS A 73 7.02 10.76 -4.33
C LYS A 73 6.41 12.16 -4.22
N SER A 74 5.15 12.26 -3.80
CA SER A 74 4.46 13.52 -3.48
C SER A 74 4.54 13.92 -2.00
N HIS A 75 5.41 13.30 -1.20
CA HIS A 75 5.56 13.53 0.24
C HIS A 75 4.29 13.25 1.09
N ARG A 76 3.39 12.40 0.60
CA ARG A 76 2.14 12.02 1.30
C ARG A 76 2.30 10.66 2.01
N MET A 77 3.10 10.64 3.07
CA MET A 77 3.44 9.39 3.79
C MET A 77 2.22 8.71 4.44
N ASP A 78 1.34 9.48 5.09
CA ASP A 78 0.12 8.93 5.70
C ASP A 78 -0.80 8.29 4.66
N GLU A 79 -0.87 8.87 3.46
CA GLU A 79 -1.65 8.31 2.37
C GLU A 79 -1.05 6.99 1.89
N ALA A 80 0.27 6.92 1.73
CA ALA A 80 0.97 5.70 1.37
C ALA A 80 0.71 4.58 2.40
N ALA A 81 0.79 4.89 3.70
CA ALA A 81 0.51 3.94 4.77
C ALA A 81 -0.94 3.44 4.74
N ARG A 82 -1.93 4.35 4.58
CA ARG A 82 -3.35 3.98 4.45
C ARG A 82 -3.62 3.10 3.23
N LEU A 83 -3.01 3.40 2.08
CA LEU A 83 -3.16 2.61 0.86
C LEU A 83 -2.67 1.17 1.05
N ILE A 84 -1.53 1.01 1.72
CA ILE A 84 -0.98 -0.32 2.02
C ILE A 84 -1.85 -1.05 3.05
N GLN A 85 -2.31 -0.36 4.09
CA GLN A 85 -3.17 -0.97 5.12
C GLN A 85 -4.49 -1.46 4.52
N ASN A 86 -5.16 -0.63 3.72
CA ASN A 86 -6.39 -1.01 3.03
C ASN A 86 -6.19 -2.25 2.14
N ALA A 87 -5.02 -2.38 1.51
CA ALA A 87 -4.70 -3.55 0.69
C ALA A 87 -4.48 -4.82 1.53
N ILE A 88 -3.85 -4.70 2.70
CA ILE A 88 -3.73 -5.81 3.66
C ILE A 88 -5.12 -6.27 4.07
N ASP A 89 -5.96 -5.34 4.55
CA ASP A 89 -7.31 -5.65 5.02
C ASP A 89 -8.13 -6.31 3.90
N PHE A 90 -8.02 -5.80 2.67
CA PHE A 90 -8.69 -6.38 1.52
C PHE A 90 -8.23 -7.80 1.20
N ILE A 91 -6.92 -8.08 1.23
CA ILE A 91 -6.36 -9.42 0.97
C ILE A 91 -6.72 -10.40 2.10
N GLU A 92 -6.70 -9.93 3.35
CA GLU A 92 -7.10 -10.72 4.52
C GLU A 92 -8.62 -10.99 4.53
N ALA A 93 -9.44 -10.14 3.92
CA ALA A 93 -10.88 -10.35 3.80
C ALA A 93 -11.32 -11.18 2.56
N MET A 94 -10.40 -11.55 1.66
CA MET A 94 -10.76 -12.36 0.48
C MET A 94 -11.31 -13.72 0.89
N GLU A 95 -12.34 -14.18 0.16
CA GLU A 95 -12.82 -15.56 0.23
C GLU A 95 -11.69 -16.51 -0.17
N ASP A 96 -11.59 -17.64 0.54
CA ASP A 96 -10.59 -18.64 0.23
C ASP A 96 -10.89 -19.34 -1.10
N LEU A 97 -9.83 -19.50 -1.89
CA LEU A 97 -9.81 -20.32 -3.09
C LEU A 97 -8.96 -21.55 -2.81
N ASP A 98 -9.45 -22.75 -3.14
CA ASP A 98 -8.72 -24.01 -2.99
C ASP A 98 -7.60 -24.14 -4.05
N SER A 99 -6.61 -23.26 -3.94
CA SER A 99 -5.44 -23.20 -4.81
C SER A 99 -4.19 -22.95 -3.95
N PRO A 100 -3.18 -23.84 -4.02
CA PRO A 100 -1.89 -23.61 -3.35
C PRO A 100 -1.25 -22.27 -3.74
N ALA A 101 -1.42 -21.84 -5.00
CA ALA A 101 -0.89 -20.57 -5.48
C ALA A 101 -1.60 -19.37 -4.83
N PHE A 102 -2.92 -19.46 -4.66
CA PHE A 102 -3.69 -18.41 -3.98
C PHE A 102 -3.26 -18.26 -2.52
N HIS A 103 -3.20 -19.35 -1.76
CA HIS A 103 -2.78 -19.30 -0.37
C HIS A 103 -1.35 -18.77 -0.21
N PHE A 104 -0.43 -19.23 -1.07
CA PHE A 104 0.94 -18.75 -1.07
C PHE A 104 1.01 -17.24 -1.35
N GLU A 105 0.35 -16.76 -2.41
CA GLU A 105 0.39 -15.34 -2.75
C GLU A 105 -0.39 -14.47 -1.77
N ARG A 106 -1.43 -14.98 -1.11
CA ARG A 106 -2.13 -14.29 -0.01
C ARG A 106 -1.18 -14.03 1.16
N ILE A 107 -0.55 -15.08 1.69
CA ILE A 107 0.39 -14.97 2.82
C ILE A 107 1.58 -14.08 2.45
N ARG A 108 2.20 -14.35 1.29
CA ARG A 108 3.34 -13.58 0.80
C ARG A 108 2.95 -12.12 0.64
N SER A 109 1.80 -11.82 0.05
CA SER A 109 1.41 -10.45 -0.21
C SER A 109 1.17 -9.64 1.05
N VAL A 110 0.46 -10.22 2.02
CA VAL A 110 0.27 -9.60 3.34
C VAL A 110 1.62 -9.37 4.03
N HIS A 111 2.53 -10.34 4.00
CA HIS A 111 3.86 -10.20 4.60
C HIS A 111 4.65 -9.03 4.01
N TYR A 112 4.71 -8.92 2.68
CA TYR A 112 5.41 -7.82 1.99
C TYR A 112 4.78 -6.46 2.32
N LEU A 113 3.45 -6.35 2.32
CA LEU A 113 2.76 -5.09 2.63
C LEU A 113 2.99 -4.68 4.09
N LYS A 114 2.92 -5.62 5.05
CA LYS A 114 3.23 -5.35 6.47
C LYS A 114 4.67 -4.87 6.66
N SER A 115 5.62 -5.48 5.96
CA SER A 115 7.02 -5.02 5.96
C SER A 115 7.16 -3.60 5.39
N ALA A 116 6.42 -3.27 4.32
CA ALA A 116 6.44 -1.94 3.73
C ALA A 116 5.87 -0.86 4.69
N ILE A 117 4.77 -1.15 5.41
CA ILE A 117 4.27 -0.24 6.46
C ILE A 117 5.33 -0.04 7.55
N GLY A 118 5.96 -1.12 8.04
CA GLY A 118 6.98 -1.00 9.08
C GLY A 118 8.16 -0.12 8.66
N GLN A 119 8.55 -0.16 7.38
CA GLN A 119 9.58 0.72 6.85
C GLN A 119 9.11 2.18 6.74
N LEU A 120 7.86 2.42 6.35
CA LEU A 120 7.30 3.78 6.30
C LEU A 120 7.22 4.42 7.68
N THR A 121 6.82 3.65 8.70
CA THR A 121 6.75 4.14 10.09
C THR A 121 8.15 4.36 10.66
N ALA A 122 9.09 3.45 10.43
CA ALA A 122 10.47 3.61 10.88
C ALA A 122 11.15 4.84 10.26
N VAL A 123 10.91 5.11 8.97
CA VAL A 123 11.39 6.34 8.32
C VAL A 123 10.74 7.58 8.93
N SER A 124 9.46 7.52 9.32
CA SER A 124 8.82 8.63 10.04
C SER A 124 9.42 8.87 11.42
N ASP A 125 9.89 7.82 12.10
CA ASP A 125 10.53 7.91 13.41
C ASP A 125 12.00 8.40 13.30
N GLU A 126 12.68 8.11 12.18
CA GLU A 126 14.08 8.52 11.91
C GLU A 126 14.19 9.90 11.25
N VAL A 127 13.18 10.35 10.50
CA VAL A 127 13.07 11.74 10.05
C VAL A 127 12.66 12.57 11.27
N PRO A 128 13.48 13.52 11.77
CA PRO A 128 13.08 14.38 12.89
C PRO A 128 11.93 15.28 12.43
N GLY A 129 10.73 14.76 12.58
CA GLY A 129 9.50 15.28 12.00
C GLY A 129 8.28 14.84 12.79
N GLU A 130 8.43 14.49 14.08
CA GLU A 130 7.40 14.96 15.02
C GLU A 130 7.51 16.48 14.96
N THR A 131 6.56 17.15 14.32
CA THR A 131 6.52 18.60 14.36
C THR A 131 6.59 19.00 15.83
N LEU A 132 7.41 19.99 16.17
CA LEU A 132 7.53 20.49 17.55
C LEU A 132 6.15 20.80 18.16
N GLU A 133 5.15 21.01 17.30
CA GLU A 133 3.72 21.15 17.60
C GLU A 133 3.08 19.88 18.17
N VAL A 134 3.38 18.69 17.64
CA VAL A 134 2.92 17.40 18.17
C VAL A 134 3.64 17.05 19.48
N GLU A 135 4.96 17.31 19.57
CA GLU A 135 5.67 17.17 20.85
C GLU A 135 5.09 18.11 21.92
N LEU A 136 4.73 19.34 21.52
CA LEU A 136 4.10 20.31 22.41
C LEU A 136 2.74 19.82 22.89
N GLU A 137 1.90 19.29 22.00
CA GLU A 137 0.59 18.77 22.36
C GLU A 137 0.71 17.58 23.33
N LYS A 138 1.65 16.65 23.09
CA LYS A 138 1.95 15.55 24.01
C LYS A 138 2.43 16.05 25.38
N ALA A 139 3.28 17.08 25.42
CA ALA A 139 3.77 17.67 26.67
C ALA A 139 2.64 18.33 27.46
N VAL A 140 1.72 19.03 26.79
CA VAL A 140 0.53 19.64 27.41
C VAL A 140 -0.41 18.56 27.98
N VAL A 141 -0.67 17.49 27.22
CA VAL A 141 -1.52 16.37 27.66
C VAL A 141 -0.93 15.64 28.88
N LYS A 142 0.40 15.58 28.98
CA LYS A 142 1.12 14.97 30.11
C LYS A 142 1.35 15.92 31.29
N GLU A 143 0.84 17.15 31.22
CA GLU A 143 1.08 18.21 32.21
C GLU A 143 2.57 18.51 32.44
N ASP A 144 3.41 18.22 31.45
CA ASP A 144 4.84 18.57 31.44
C ASP A 144 5.00 20.00 30.91
N TYR A 145 4.65 20.95 31.78
CA TYR A 145 4.61 22.38 31.43
C TYR A 145 6.00 22.96 31.13
N GLU A 146 7.06 22.39 31.71
CA GLU A 146 8.45 22.79 31.44
C GLU A 146 8.83 22.44 30.01
N ARG A 147 8.61 21.18 29.61
CA ARG A 147 8.86 20.74 28.23
C ARG A 147 7.99 21.49 27.22
N ALA A 148 6.73 21.76 27.56
CA ALA A 148 5.83 22.53 26.71
C ALA A 148 6.32 23.98 26.49
N ALA A 149 6.92 24.62 27.50
CA ALA A 149 7.48 25.96 27.37
C ALA A 149 8.69 25.98 26.41
N GLU A 150 9.63 25.06 26.57
CA GLU A 150 10.82 24.95 25.69
C GLU A 150 10.44 24.74 24.21
N LEU A 151 9.44 23.89 23.97
CA LEU A 151 8.96 23.58 22.63
C LEU A 151 8.27 24.80 21.98
N ARG A 152 7.51 25.57 22.75
CA ARG A 152 6.90 26.83 22.28
C ARG A 152 7.93 27.86 21.87
N ASP A 153 9.00 28.00 22.64
CA ASP A 153 10.08 28.94 22.34
C ASP A 153 10.84 28.53 21.08
N ARG A 154 11.16 27.24 20.92
CA ARG A 154 11.75 26.71 19.68
C ARG A 154 10.88 26.92 18.44
N ILE A 155 9.57 26.72 18.55
CA ILE A 155 8.62 26.99 17.45
C ILE A 155 8.60 28.48 17.11
N ARG A 156 8.63 29.36 18.12
CA ARG A 156 8.64 30.82 17.91
C ARG A 156 9.91 31.26 17.17
N ASP A 157 11.07 30.76 17.59
CA ASP A 157 12.35 31.09 16.95
C ASP A 157 12.38 30.66 15.48
N LEU A 158 11.88 29.46 15.17
CA LEU A 158 11.80 28.94 13.80
C LEU A 158 10.83 29.72 12.91
N ARG A 159 9.76 30.29 13.46
CA ARG A 159 8.77 31.11 12.71
C ARG A 159 9.18 32.59 12.57
N SER A 160 10.24 33.02 13.26
CA SER A 160 10.75 34.39 13.22
C SER A 160 11.91 34.61 12.24
N ARG A 161 12.32 33.54 11.54
CA ARG A 161 13.29 33.56 10.43
C ARG A 161 12.58 33.51 9.08
#